data_AF-A0A3A6TNZ3-F1
#
_entry.id   AF-A0A3A6TNZ3-F1
#
_cell.length_a   1.000
_cell.length_b   1.000
_cell.length_c   1.000
_cell.angle_alpha   90.00
_cell.angle_beta   90.00
_cell.angle_gamma   90.00
#
_symmetry.space_group_name_H-M   'P 1'
#
loop_
_entity.id
_entity.type
_entity.pdbx_description
1 polymer ?
#
loop_
_entity_poly.entity_id
_entity_poly.type
_entity_poly.pdbx_seq_one_letter_code
_entity_poly.pdbx_strand_id
1 'polypeptide(L)'
;MSENNGFFDKFKNLWQDFKSDYQTTYRLIEIKHQGSEKYALIGLRFSHMVFKKKLEKAVADDELLAGLSVQDARSLSLYSMFCHMQDKFELIDIELADPKQVYFDIRDKKNSQSIKMTYEELCLRPDIINQFKREELLKIGFICGSSQSQKKK
;
A
#
# COMPACT_ATOMS: atom_id res chain seq x y z
N MET A 1 5.97 26.62 41.73
CA MET A 1 5.79 27.69 40.74
C MET A 1 4.74 27.19 39.76
N SER A 2 3.50 27.60 39.98
CA SER A 2 2.35 27.12 39.23
C SER A 2 2.17 28.05 38.04
N GLU A 3 2.49 27.58 36.84
CA GLU A 3 2.16 28.30 35.60
C GLU A 3 0.64 28.34 35.49
N ASN A 4 0.08 29.52 35.75
CA ASN A 4 -1.31 29.83 35.42
C ASN A 4 -1.43 29.80 33.89
N ASN A 5 -1.76 28.63 33.34
CA ASN A 5 -2.20 28.47 31.96
C ASN A 5 -3.51 29.24 31.79
N GLY A 6 -3.38 30.48 31.33
CA GLY A 6 -4.44 31.47 31.33
C GLY A 6 -5.56 31.11 30.36
N PHE A 7 -6.76 31.62 30.63
CA PHE A 7 -7.90 31.56 29.71
C PHE A 7 -7.53 32.00 28.28
N PHE A 8 -6.61 32.96 28.16
CA PHE A 8 -6.05 33.42 26.88
C PHE A 8 -5.27 32.35 26.11
N ASP A 9 -4.50 31.50 26.79
CA ASP A 9 -3.77 30.40 26.11
C ASP A 9 -4.74 29.35 25.58
N LYS A 10 -5.80 29.03 26.34
CA LYS A 10 -6.88 28.15 25.87
C LYS A 10 -7.61 28.74 24.67
N PHE A 11 -7.89 30.04 24.68
CA PHE A 11 -8.55 30.71 23.56
C PHE A 11 -7.66 30.80 22.32
N LYS A 12 -6.36 31.07 22.51
CA LYS A 12 -5.36 31.06 21.44
C LYS A 12 -5.22 29.68 20.80
N ASN A 13 -5.22 28.63 21.61
CA ASN A 13 -5.21 27.25 21.12
C ASN A 13 -6.48 26.91 20.34
N LEU A 14 -7.66 27.24 20.88
CA LEU A 14 -8.94 27.08 20.18
C LEU A 14 -8.98 27.82 18.84
N TRP A 15 -8.46 29.05 18.79
CA TRP A 15 -8.38 29.84 17.57
C TRP A 15 -7.39 29.25 16.55
N GLN A 16 -6.26 28.72 17.01
CA GLN A 16 -5.29 28.02 16.16
C GLN A 16 -5.87 26.73 15.60
N ASP A 17 -6.56 25.94 16.43
CA ASP A 17 -7.26 24.72 16.02
C ASP A 17 -8.31 25.07 14.95
N PHE A 18 -9.13 26.10 15.21
CA PHE A 18 -10.15 26.57 14.27
C PHE A 18 -9.53 27.07 12.94
N LYS A 19 -8.45 27.85 12.99
CA LYS A 19 -7.76 28.33 11.79
C LYS A 19 -7.15 27.18 10.98
N SER A 20 -6.61 26.16 11.66
CA SER A 20 -6.08 24.96 10.99
C SER A 20 -7.20 24.16 10.31
N ASP A 21 -8.38 24.10 10.94
CA ASP A 21 -9.53 23.38 10.42
C ASP A 21 -10.09 24.01 9.13
N TYR A 22 -10.05 25.34 8.99
CA TYR A 22 -10.48 26.04 7.78
C TYR A 22 -9.55 25.86 6.58
N GLN A 23 -8.29 25.47 6.80
CA GLN A 23 -7.34 25.22 5.71
C GLN A 23 -7.52 23.83 5.08
N THR A 24 -8.18 22.92 5.79
CA THR A 24 -8.44 21.58 5.28
C THR A 24 -9.58 21.60 4.26
N THR A 25 -9.25 21.30 3.02
CA THR A 25 -10.20 21.24 1.90
C THR A 25 -10.85 19.85 1.81
N TYR A 26 -10.11 18.81 2.21
CA TYR A 26 -10.53 17.42 2.09
C TYR A 26 -10.61 16.73 3.45
N ARG A 27 -11.38 15.65 3.51
CA ARG A 27 -11.45 14.74 4.65
C ARG A 27 -11.40 13.30 4.19
N LEU A 28 -10.56 12.50 4.83
CA LEU A 28 -10.59 11.04 4.63
C LEU A 28 -11.85 10.49 5.32
N ILE A 29 -12.75 9.89 4.56
CA ILE A 29 -13.99 9.32 5.08
C ILE A 29 -13.74 7.87 5.48
N GLU A 30 -13.22 7.07 4.55
CA GLU A 30 -13.09 5.63 4.72
C GLU A 30 -12.05 5.06 3.75
N ILE A 31 -11.43 3.95 4.11
CA ILE A 31 -10.67 3.12 3.18
C ILE A 31 -11.46 1.85 2.91
N LYS A 32 -11.94 1.68 1.67
CA LYS A 32 -12.72 0.52 1.23
C LYS A 32 -11.87 -0.49 0.45
N HIS A 33 -12.22 -1.75 0.62
CA HIS A 33 -11.69 -2.84 -0.22
C HIS A 33 -12.73 -3.19 -1.29
N GLN A 34 -12.29 -3.26 -2.54
CA GLN A 34 -13.09 -3.77 -3.64
C GLN A 34 -12.27 -4.79 -4.42
N GLY A 35 -12.56 -6.07 -4.17
CA GLY A 35 -11.70 -7.16 -4.64
C GLY A 35 -10.31 -7.09 -3.98
N SER A 36 -9.25 -7.18 -4.79
CA SER A 36 -7.88 -7.02 -4.30
C SER A 36 -7.43 -5.56 -4.21
N GLU A 37 -8.25 -4.61 -4.65
CA GLU A 37 -7.86 -3.21 -4.72
C GLU A 37 -8.37 -2.43 -3.51
N LYS A 38 -7.53 -1.52 -3.01
CA LYS A 38 -7.82 -0.65 -1.87
C LYS A 38 -8.08 0.76 -2.38
N TYR A 39 -9.16 1.37 -1.90
CA TYR A 39 -9.62 2.69 -2.32
C TYR A 39 -9.81 3.61 -1.11
N ALA A 40 -9.35 4.85 -1.21
CA ALA A 40 -9.69 5.92 -0.29
C ALA A 40 -10.94 6.65 -0.77
N LEU A 41 -11.93 6.79 0.12
CA LEU A 41 -13.08 7.68 -0.05
C LEU A 41 -12.77 9.01 0.61
N ILE A 42 -12.81 10.07 -0.17
CA ILE A 42 -12.38 11.39 0.25
C ILE A 42 -13.53 12.36 0.01
N GLY A 43 -13.95 13.04 1.07
CA GLY A 43 -14.97 14.07 1.02
C GLY A 43 -14.36 15.45 0.88
N LEU A 44 -15.03 16.32 0.14
CA LEU A 44 -14.75 17.75 0.18
C LEU A 44 -15.42 18.36 1.42
N ARG A 45 -14.67 19.07 2.27
CA ARG A 45 -15.27 19.76 3.42
C ARG A 45 -16.30 20.79 2.94
N PHE A 46 -17.38 20.93 3.71
CA PHE A 46 -18.52 21.81 3.39
C PHE A 46 -19.30 21.44 2.11
N SER A 47 -19.14 20.21 1.62
CA SER A 47 -19.89 19.68 0.49
C SER A 47 -20.31 18.23 0.75
N HIS A 48 -21.33 17.77 0.03
CA HIS A 48 -21.73 16.36 0.00
C HIS A 48 -20.96 15.55 -1.05
N MET A 49 -20.01 16.18 -1.75
CA MET A 49 -19.21 15.52 -2.77
C MET A 49 -18.17 14.59 -2.14
N VAL A 50 -18.18 13.34 -2.60
CA VAL A 50 -17.22 12.30 -2.23
C VAL A 50 -16.62 11.75 -3.51
N PHE A 51 -15.30 11.66 -3.56
CA PHE A 51 -14.59 11.03 -4.65
C PHE A 51 -13.84 9.80 -4.15
N LYS A 52 -13.72 8.83 -5.05
CA LYS A 52 -13.08 7.55 -4.81
C LYS A 52 -11.77 7.49 -5.58
N LYS A 53 -10.67 7.29 -4.87
CA LYS A 53 -9.33 7.21 -5.45
C LYS A 53 -8.63 5.93 -5.01
N LYS A 54 -7.86 5.29 -5.90
CA LYS A 54 -7.02 4.14 -5.50
C LYS A 54 -6.06 4.59 -4.41
N LEU A 55 -5.85 3.76 -3.39
CA LEU A 55 -5.06 4.12 -2.21
C LEU A 55 -3.65 4.64 -2.60
N GLU A 56 -2.94 3.91 -3.46
CA GLU A 56 -1.62 4.28 -3.97
C GLU A 56 -1.62 5.63 -4.72
N LYS A 57 -2.68 5.91 -5.49
CA LYS A 57 -2.83 7.19 -6.18
C LYS A 57 -3.19 8.33 -5.23
N ALA A 58 -3.84 8.03 -4.11
CA ALA A 58 -4.22 9.03 -3.12
C ALA A 58 -3.01 9.46 -2.27
N VAL A 59 -2.12 8.52 -1.91
CA VAL A 59 -0.88 8.85 -1.17
C VAL A 59 0.21 9.49 -2.04
N ALA A 60 0.12 9.35 -3.36
CA ALA A 60 1.05 9.97 -4.31
C ALA A 60 0.57 11.33 -4.84
N ASP A 61 -0.54 11.86 -4.32
CA ASP A 61 -1.12 13.12 -4.76
C ASP A 61 -0.84 14.23 -3.72
N ASP A 62 0.17 15.05 -3.99
CA ASP A 62 0.63 16.10 -3.09
C ASP A 62 -0.44 17.18 -2.85
N GLU A 63 -1.24 17.52 -3.86
CA GLU A 63 -2.31 18.52 -3.73
C GLU A 63 -3.41 18.01 -2.80
N LEU A 64 -3.79 16.74 -2.98
CA LEU A 64 -4.75 16.08 -2.11
C LEU A 64 -4.23 16.01 -0.66
N LEU A 65 -2.98 15.58 -0.48
CA LEU A 65 -2.37 15.46 0.85
C LEU A 65 -2.26 16.82 1.54
N ALA A 66 -1.90 17.87 0.82
CA ALA A 66 -1.84 19.24 1.33
C ALA A 66 -3.21 19.77 1.74
N GLY A 67 -4.28 19.32 1.08
CA GLY A 67 -5.65 19.69 1.42
C GLY A 67 -6.29 18.85 2.53
N LEU A 68 -5.68 17.74 2.96
CA LEU A 68 -6.17 16.91 4.07
C LEU A 68 -5.75 17.48 5.43
N SER A 69 -6.48 17.10 6.48
CA SER A 69 -5.98 17.31 7.85
C SER A 69 -4.70 16.51 8.07
N VAL A 70 -3.81 16.99 8.95
CA VAL A 70 -2.55 16.28 9.29
C VAL A 70 -2.84 14.86 9.77
N GLN A 71 -3.93 14.67 10.52
CA GLN A 71 -4.36 13.36 11.02
C GLN A 71 -4.81 12.44 9.89
N ASP A 72 -5.60 12.95 8.93
CA ASP A 72 -6.08 12.17 7.80
C ASP A 72 -4.94 11.80 6.86
N ALA A 73 -4.06 12.75 6.53
CA ALA A 73 -2.88 12.51 5.71
C ALA A 73 -1.98 11.44 6.34
N ARG A 74 -1.72 11.54 7.65
CA ARG A 74 -0.96 10.53 8.39
C ARG A 74 -1.65 9.17 8.36
N SER A 75 -2.96 9.12 8.58
CA SER A 75 -3.72 7.85 8.60
C SER A 75 -3.68 7.17 7.23
N LEU A 76 -3.85 7.93 6.16
CA LEU A 76 -3.78 7.45 4.78
C LEU A 76 -2.38 6.86 4.48
N SER A 77 -1.32 7.62 4.80
CA SER A 77 0.06 7.20 4.56
C SER A 77 0.45 5.99 5.40
N LEU A 78 0.11 5.96 6.69
CA LEU A 78 0.38 4.80 7.56
C LEU A 78 -0.34 3.56 7.09
N TYR A 79 -1.60 3.69 6.67
CA TYR A 79 -2.36 2.56 6.16
C TYR A 79 -1.77 2.03 4.84
N SER A 80 -1.39 2.91 3.92
CA SER A 80 -0.69 2.52 2.69
C SER A 80 0.63 1.82 2.98
N MET A 81 1.44 2.35 3.90
CA MET A 81 2.68 1.73 4.35
C MET A 81 2.43 0.35 4.95
N PHE A 82 1.44 0.22 5.84
CA PHE A 82 1.04 -1.07 6.41
C PHE A 82 0.65 -2.08 5.32
N CYS A 83 -0.10 -1.65 4.30
CA CYS A 83 -0.44 -2.51 3.17
C CYS A 83 0.79 -2.98 2.41
N HIS A 84 1.78 -2.12 2.17
CA HIS A 84 3.03 -2.51 1.51
C HIS A 84 3.91 -3.42 2.38
N MET A 85 3.81 -3.30 3.72
CA MET A 85 4.51 -4.17 4.66
C MET A 85 3.88 -5.57 4.80
N GLN A 86 2.65 -5.79 4.30
CA GLN A 86 2.03 -7.11 4.30
C GLN A 86 2.67 -8.06 3.26
N ASP A 87 3.30 -7.51 2.22
CA ASP A 87 4.00 -8.29 1.20
C ASP A 87 5.33 -8.79 1.77
N LYS A 88 5.34 -9.99 2.35
CA LYS A 88 6.52 -10.57 2.99
C LYS A 88 7.58 -10.99 2.00
N PHE A 89 7.19 -11.49 0.83
CA PHE A 89 8.14 -11.99 -0.17
C PHE A 89 8.24 -11.04 -1.36
N GLU A 90 9.42 -11.00 -1.97
CA GLU A 90 9.68 -10.36 -3.26
C GLU A 90 10.46 -11.29 -4.18
N LEU A 91 10.17 -11.17 -5.48
CA LEU A 91 10.91 -11.85 -6.53
C LEU A 91 12.16 -11.05 -6.87
N ILE A 92 13.33 -11.62 -6.60
CA ILE A 92 14.63 -10.97 -6.84
C ILE A 92 15.13 -11.26 -8.24
N ASP A 93 15.16 -12.53 -8.61
CA ASP A 93 15.74 -12.97 -9.87
C ASP A 93 15.02 -14.21 -10.41
N ILE A 94 15.19 -14.46 -11.70
CA ILE A 94 14.62 -15.58 -12.43
C ILE A 94 15.72 -16.25 -13.22
N GLU A 95 16.12 -17.42 -12.78
CA GLU A 95 17.20 -18.18 -13.39
C GLU A 95 16.63 -19.29 -14.28
N LEU A 96 17.01 -19.26 -15.55
CA LEU A 96 16.67 -20.27 -16.54
C LEU A 96 17.81 -21.32 -16.57
N ALA A 97 17.77 -22.27 -15.64
CA ALA A 97 18.74 -23.36 -15.61
C ALA A 97 18.16 -24.56 -16.38
N ASP A 98 18.75 -24.86 -17.55
CA ASP A 98 18.29 -25.86 -18.52
C ASP A 98 16.99 -25.42 -19.27
N PRO A 99 16.75 -25.80 -20.54
CA PRO A 99 15.59 -25.32 -21.32
C PRO A 99 14.22 -25.68 -20.74
N LYS A 100 14.19 -26.46 -19.66
CA LYS A 100 12.99 -27.09 -19.14
C LYS A 100 12.64 -26.65 -17.72
N GLN A 101 13.51 -25.93 -17.02
CA GLN A 101 13.33 -25.61 -15.60
C GLN A 101 13.62 -24.13 -15.32
N VAL A 102 12.69 -23.49 -14.64
CA VAL A 102 12.78 -22.08 -14.23
C VAL A 102 12.86 -22.06 -12.72
N TYR A 103 13.88 -21.38 -12.20
CA TYR A 103 14.07 -21.14 -10.79
C TYR A 103 13.76 -19.68 -10.48
N PHE A 104 13.01 -19.45 -9.41
CA PHE A 104 12.70 -18.14 -8.88
C PHE A 104 13.53 -17.93 -7.62
N ASP A 105 14.33 -16.88 -7.59
CA ASP A 105 15.00 -16.44 -6.37
C ASP A 105 14.06 -15.48 -5.62
N ILE A 106 13.59 -15.91 -4.45
CA ILE A 106 12.56 -15.26 -3.67
C ILE A 106 13.16 -14.81 -2.35
N ARG A 107 13.09 -13.52 -2.06
CA ARG A 107 13.57 -12.97 -0.79
C ARG A 107 12.42 -12.73 0.17
N ASP A 108 12.58 -13.22 1.40
CA ASP A 108 11.78 -12.82 2.54
C ASP A 108 12.29 -11.46 3.05
N LYS A 109 11.47 -10.42 2.88
CA LYS A 109 11.82 -9.03 3.25
C LYS A 109 12.05 -8.85 4.73
N LYS A 110 11.49 -9.71 5.58
CA LYS A 110 11.58 -9.57 7.04
C LYS A 110 12.95 -9.99 7.58
N ASN A 111 13.49 -11.08 7.05
CA ASN A 111 14.76 -11.66 7.53
C ASN A 111 15.89 -11.58 6.49
N SER A 112 15.63 -11.01 5.31
CA SER A 112 16.57 -10.92 4.18
C SER A 112 17.10 -12.27 3.68
N GLN A 113 16.41 -13.37 3.98
CA GLN A 113 16.78 -14.68 3.47
C GLN A 113 16.24 -14.87 2.06
N SER A 114 17.07 -15.41 1.18
CA SER A 114 16.69 -15.72 -0.19
C SER A 114 16.52 -17.23 -0.34
N ILE A 115 15.45 -17.63 -1.01
CA ILE A 115 15.06 -19.01 -1.22
C ILE A 115 14.88 -19.19 -2.73
N LYS A 116 15.68 -20.07 -3.32
CA LYS A 116 15.55 -20.46 -4.71
C LYS A 116 14.59 -21.63 -4.83
N MET A 117 13.53 -21.50 -5.62
CA MET A 117 12.53 -22.55 -5.80
C MET A 117 11.98 -22.60 -7.22
N THR A 118 11.45 -23.77 -7.61
CA THR A 118 10.77 -23.95 -8.89
C THR A 118 9.31 -23.48 -8.82
N TYR A 119 8.64 -23.41 -9.98
CA TYR A 119 7.21 -23.13 -10.01
C TYR A 119 6.39 -24.20 -9.30
N GLU A 120 6.76 -25.48 -9.46
CA GLU A 120 6.07 -26.60 -8.82
C GLU A 120 6.19 -26.52 -7.31
N GLU A 121 7.39 -26.21 -6.79
CA GLU A 121 7.63 -26.00 -5.37
C GLU A 121 6.85 -24.81 -4.82
N LEU A 122 6.82 -23.70 -5.57
CA LEU A 122 6.06 -22.51 -5.19
C LEU A 122 4.55 -22.79 -5.11
N CYS A 123 3.99 -23.57 -6.05
CA CYS A 123 2.58 -23.97 -6.05
C CYS A 123 2.19 -24.78 -4.81
N LEU A 124 3.14 -25.53 -4.23
CA LEU A 124 2.93 -26.29 -3.00
C LEU A 124 3.03 -25.43 -1.73
N ARG A 125 3.38 -24.15 -1.86
CA ARG A 125 3.63 -23.19 -0.77
C ARG A 125 2.65 -22.01 -0.82
N PRO A 126 1.36 -22.21 -0.51
CA PRO A 126 0.37 -21.12 -0.50
C PRO A 126 0.69 -20.05 0.55
N ASP A 127 1.45 -20.40 1.60
CA ASP A 127 1.97 -19.47 2.60
C ASP A 127 2.88 -18.39 1.99
N ILE A 128 3.63 -18.75 0.95
CA ILE A 128 4.52 -17.84 0.22
C ILE A 128 3.73 -17.10 -0.86
N ILE A 129 2.96 -17.82 -1.70
CA ILE A 129 2.19 -17.22 -2.81
C ILE A 129 1.28 -16.08 -2.32
N ASN A 130 0.56 -16.29 -1.22
CA ASN A 130 -0.38 -15.30 -0.71
C ASN A 130 0.28 -14.06 -0.11
N GLN A 131 1.60 -14.06 0.06
CA GLN A 131 2.38 -12.97 0.63
C GLN A 131 3.28 -12.27 -0.40
N PHE A 132 3.06 -12.55 -1.69
CA PHE A 132 3.65 -11.83 -2.80
C PHE A 132 2.82 -10.62 -3.21
N LYS A 133 3.52 -9.64 -3.80
CA LYS A 133 2.85 -8.63 -4.63
C LYS A 133 2.16 -9.27 -5.82
N ARG A 134 0.93 -8.84 -6.09
CA ARG A 134 0.12 -9.35 -7.22
C ARG A 134 0.85 -9.25 -8.56
N GLU A 135 1.59 -8.17 -8.78
CA GLU A 135 2.35 -7.94 -10.01
C GLU A 135 3.44 -8.97 -10.24
N GLU A 136 4.09 -9.43 -9.16
CA GLU A 136 5.14 -10.45 -9.23
C GLU A 136 4.54 -11.83 -9.50
N LEU A 137 3.39 -12.14 -8.89
CA LEU A 137 2.64 -13.37 -9.21
C LEU A 137 2.25 -13.43 -10.69
N LEU A 138 1.86 -12.29 -11.29
CA LEU A 138 1.57 -12.21 -12.72
C LEU A 138 2.81 -12.48 -13.58
N LYS A 139 3.98 -11.95 -13.20
CA LYS A 139 5.25 -12.22 -13.90
C LYS A 139 5.61 -13.71 -13.84
N ILE A 140 5.53 -14.31 -12.65
CA ILE A 140 5.78 -15.75 -12.44
C ILE A 140 4.83 -16.57 -13.32
N GLY A 141 3.52 -16.28 -13.27
CA GLY A 141 2.51 -16.98 -14.07
C GLY A 141 2.75 -16.87 -15.58
N PHE A 142 3.15 -15.70 -16.06
CA PHE A 142 3.47 -15.48 -17.47
C PHE A 142 4.66 -16.33 -17.95
N ILE A 143 5.75 -16.34 -17.17
CA ILE A 143 6.97 -17.09 -17.50
C ILE A 143 6.69 -18.60 -17.52
N CYS A 144 5.96 -19.10 -16.52
CA CYS A 144 5.57 -20.50 -16.47
C CYS A 144 4.61 -20.90 -17.60
N GLY A 145 3.64 -20.04 -17.94
CA GLY A 145 2.71 -20.29 -19.04
C GLY A 145 3.37 -20.31 -20.42
N SER A 146 4.35 -19.43 -20.64
CA SER A 146 5.12 -19.39 -21.90
C SER A 146 5.99 -20.64 -22.09
N SER A 147 6.61 -21.13 -21.01
CA SER A 147 7.45 -22.33 -21.01
C SER A 147 6.65 -23.61 -21.31
N GLN A 148 5.40 -23.70 -20.86
CA GLN A 148 4.53 -24.86 -21.13
C GLN A 148 4.02 -24.89 -22.58
N SER A 149 3.79 -23.72 -23.19
CA SER A 149 3.30 -23.63 -24.57
C SER A 149 4.35 -24.07 -25.60
N GLN A 150 5.64 -23.91 -25.28
CA GLN A 150 6.75 -24.38 -26.12
C GLN A 150 6.94 -25.91 -26.04
N LYS A 151 6.59 -26.56 -24.92
CA LYS A 151 6.67 -28.04 -24.77
C LYS A 151 5.61 -28.81 -25.59
N LYS A 152 4.57 -28.14 -26.11
CA LYS A 152 3.48 -28.75 -26.90
C LYS A 152 3.68 -28.67 -28.42
N LYS A 153 4.79 -28.09 -28.89
CA LYS A 153 5.21 -28.12 -30.31
C LYS A 153 6.34 -29.11 -30.47
#